data_AF-A0A2V2RQ19-F1
#
_entry.id   AF-A0A2V2RQ19-F1
#
_cell.length_a   1.000
_cell.length_b   1.000
_cell.length_c   1.000
_cell.angle_alpha   90.00
_cell.angle_beta   90.00
_cell.angle_gamma   90.00
#
_symmetry.space_group_name_H-M   'P 1'
#
loop_
_entity.id
_entity.type
_entity.pdbx_description
1 polymer ?
#
loop_
_entity_poly.entity_id
_entity_poly.type
_entity_poly.pdbx_seq_one_letter_code
_entity_poly.pdbx_strand_id
1 'polypeptide(L)'
;MKLPHYPKSFLFSKICLLLVLNLFAISIVHANENLYDQCFTKDYKFSCPDPNLFLQNMGIEINNNIIRMADLYRIDDKELGCHKGSFYADKNEIEYFVKPGKILREFIGGKLLNRILPQNSAIIKVIQDQKFMIASKRINNFIRLKEIDFDENIKLVDEVILDIAMDFLGIIDRSKRNMGCIPLNNNNYLAVRVD
;
A
#
# COMPACT_ATOMS: atom_id res chain seq x y z
N MET A 1 -36.19 -21.78 -50.27
CA MET A 1 -35.24 -22.03 -49.15
C MET A 1 -36.06 -22.27 -47.89
N LYS A 2 -36.12 -23.51 -47.38
CA LYS A 2 -36.80 -23.82 -46.10
C LYS A 2 -35.80 -23.60 -44.96
N LEU A 3 -36.14 -22.72 -44.03
CA LEU A 3 -35.33 -22.50 -42.83
C LEU A 3 -35.43 -23.75 -41.93
N PRO A 4 -34.32 -24.18 -41.29
CA PRO A 4 -34.34 -25.32 -40.39
C PRO A 4 -35.23 -25.04 -39.19
N HIS A 5 -36.18 -25.94 -38.96
CA HIS A 5 -37.03 -25.94 -37.77
C HIS A 5 -36.22 -26.43 -36.58
N TYR A 6 -35.70 -25.52 -35.77
CA TYR A 6 -35.10 -25.88 -34.49
C TYR A 6 -36.21 -26.24 -33.49
N PRO A 7 -36.12 -27.40 -32.81
CA PRO A 7 -37.11 -27.78 -31.81
C PRO A 7 -37.10 -26.76 -30.66
N LYS A 8 -38.28 -26.30 -30.25
CA LYS A 8 -38.47 -25.30 -29.17
C LYS A 8 -37.75 -25.69 -27.87
N SER A 9 -37.51 -26.98 -27.64
CA SER A 9 -36.75 -27.51 -26.50
C SER A 9 -35.29 -27.08 -26.48
N PHE A 10 -34.67 -26.82 -27.65
CA PHE A 10 -33.26 -26.44 -27.75
C PHE A 10 -33.01 -24.98 -27.36
N LEU A 11 -33.98 -24.10 -27.63
CA LEU A 11 -33.92 -22.69 -27.21
C LEU A 11 -34.13 -22.57 -25.69
N PHE A 12 -35.01 -23.40 -25.13
CA PHE A 12 -35.30 -23.40 -23.69
C PHE A 12 -34.09 -23.86 -22.86
N SER A 13 -33.36 -24.88 -23.31
CA SER A 13 -32.17 -25.36 -22.56
C SER A 13 -31.02 -24.35 -22.56
N LYS A 14 -30.82 -23.60 -23.65
CA LYS A 14 -29.81 -22.53 -23.73
C LYS A 14 -30.13 -21.37 -22.80
N ILE A 15 -31.39 -20.94 -22.73
CA ILE A 15 -31.83 -19.87 -21.82
C ILE A 15 -31.68 -20.30 -20.37
N CYS A 16 -32.09 -21.53 -20.01
CA CYS A 16 -31.88 -22.06 -18.67
C CYS A 16 -30.39 -22.15 -18.29
N LEU A 17 -29.53 -22.62 -19.20
CA LEU A 17 -28.08 -22.68 -18.95
C LEU A 17 -27.49 -21.29 -18.74
N LEU A 18 -27.90 -20.29 -19.54
CA LEU A 18 -27.44 -18.91 -19.40
C LEU A 18 -27.89 -18.27 -18.08
N LEU A 19 -29.13 -18.56 -17.64
CA LEU A 19 -29.65 -18.10 -16.35
C LEU A 19 -28.89 -18.73 -15.17
N VAL A 20 -28.64 -20.04 -15.23
CA VAL A 20 -27.84 -20.75 -14.21
C VAL A 20 -26.42 -20.18 -14.15
N LEU A 21 -25.77 -19.97 -15.30
CA LEU A 21 -24.43 -19.38 -15.35
C LEU A 21 -24.39 -17.94 -14.78
N ASN A 22 -25.40 -17.11 -15.07
CA ASN A 22 -25.48 -15.76 -14.50
C ASN A 22 -25.72 -15.79 -12.98
N LEU A 23 -26.57 -16.68 -12.49
CA LEU A 23 -26.81 -16.84 -11.05
C LEU A 23 -25.55 -17.32 -10.31
N PHE A 24 -24.78 -18.23 -10.92
CA PHE A 24 -23.48 -18.65 -10.38
C PHE A 24 -22.46 -17.51 -10.39
N ALA A 25 -22.39 -16.71 -11.46
CA ALA A 25 -21.49 -15.56 -11.53
C ALA A 25 -21.81 -14.50 -10.45
N ILE A 26 -23.09 -14.17 -10.26
CA ILE A 26 -23.52 -13.21 -9.22
C ILE A 26 -23.20 -13.74 -7.82
N SER A 27 -23.39 -15.05 -7.58
CA SER A 27 -23.08 -15.69 -6.30
C SER A 27 -21.57 -15.69 -5.99
N ILE A 28 -20.72 -15.91 -7.00
CA ILE A 28 -19.25 -15.86 -6.84
C ILE A 28 -18.77 -14.43 -6.56
N VAL A 29 -19.37 -13.42 -7.19
CA VAL A 29 -19.05 -12.01 -6.90
C VAL A 29 -19.46 -11.62 -5.47
N HIS A 30 -20.66 -11.98 -5.03
CA HIS A 30 -21.12 -11.70 -3.65
C HIS A 30 -20.38 -12.49 -2.56
N ALA A 31 -19.85 -13.68 -2.88
CA ALA A 31 -19.08 -14.47 -1.91
C ALA A 31 -17.73 -13.82 -1.55
N ASN A 32 -17.13 -13.07 -2.48
CA ASN A 32 -15.84 -12.40 -2.25
C ASN A 32 -15.95 -10.99 -1.68
N GLU A 33 -17.05 -10.27 -1.93
CA GLU A 33 -17.28 -8.94 -1.33
C GLU A 33 -17.34 -9.01 0.21
N ASN A 34 -17.80 -10.13 0.77
CA ASN A 34 -17.95 -10.30 2.22
C ASN A 34 -16.65 -10.66 2.97
N LEU A 35 -15.62 -11.18 2.29
CA LEU A 35 -14.37 -11.57 2.96
C LEU A 35 -13.55 -10.36 3.39
N TYR A 36 -13.56 -9.29 2.58
CA TYR A 36 -12.90 -8.04 2.91
C TYR A 36 -13.57 -7.40 4.13
N ASP A 37 -14.88 -7.21 4.09
CA ASP A 37 -15.65 -6.57 5.16
C ASP A 37 -15.68 -7.39 6.47
N GLN A 38 -15.58 -8.72 6.43
CA GLN A 38 -15.47 -9.54 7.64
C GLN A 38 -14.16 -9.32 8.40
N CYS A 39 -13.08 -9.02 7.69
CA CYS A 39 -11.79 -8.73 8.29
C CYS A 39 -11.67 -7.27 8.76
N PHE A 40 -12.61 -6.38 8.43
CA PHE A 40 -12.64 -4.99 8.89
C PHE A 40 -13.89 -4.72 9.73
N THR A 41 -13.67 -4.49 11.02
CA THR A 41 -14.73 -3.94 11.88
C THR A 41 -15.17 -2.56 11.39
N LYS A 42 -16.35 -2.09 11.83
CA LYS A 42 -16.86 -0.73 11.54
C LYS A 42 -15.89 0.40 11.92
N ASP A 43 -14.92 0.13 12.79
CA ASP A 43 -13.85 1.05 13.19
C ASP A 43 -12.58 0.95 12.32
N TYR A 44 -12.62 0.24 11.20
CA TYR A 44 -11.46 -0.10 10.36
C TYR A 44 -10.34 -0.87 11.10
N LYS A 45 -10.68 -1.57 12.19
CA LYS A 45 -9.74 -2.49 12.86
C LYS A 45 -9.75 -3.84 12.15
N PHE A 46 -8.57 -4.35 11.85
CA PHE A 46 -8.38 -5.68 11.30
C PHE A 46 -8.69 -6.74 12.36
N SER A 47 -9.67 -7.61 12.10
CA SER A 47 -10.17 -8.64 13.03
C SER A 47 -9.71 -10.06 12.69
N CYS A 48 -9.16 -10.28 11.50
CA CYS A 48 -8.75 -11.61 11.06
C CYS A 48 -7.43 -12.06 11.72
N PRO A 49 -7.21 -13.38 11.88
CA PRO A 49 -6.08 -13.91 12.67
C PRO A 49 -4.71 -13.60 12.08
N ASP A 50 -4.61 -13.55 10.74
CA ASP A 50 -3.36 -13.31 10.03
C ASP A 50 -3.57 -12.32 8.85
N PRO A 51 -3.07 -11.08 8.97
CA PRO A 51 -3.06 -10.09 7.89
C PRO A 51 -2.33 -10.57 6.64
N ASN A 52 -1.27 -11.37 6.76
CA ASN A 52 -0.49 -11.83 5.62
C ASN A 52 -1.30 -12.84 4.80
N LEU A 53 -1.94 -13.81 5.46
CA LEU A 53 -2.81 -14.77 4.79
C LEU A 53 -3.97 -14.07 4.07
N PHE A 54 -4.55 -13.04 4.69
CA PHE A 54 -5.58 -12.22 4.06
C PHE A 54 -5.09 -11.52 2.79
N LEU A 55 -3.92 -10.87 2.85
CA LEU A 55 -3.34 -10.19 1.69
C LEU A 55 -3.00 -11.17 0.56
N GLN A 56 -2.50 -12.36 0.91
CA GLN A 56 -2.27 -13.48 -0.02
C GLN A 56 -3.55 -13.90 -0.72
N ASN A 57 -4.63 -14.11 0.04
CA ASN A 57 -5.94 -14.49 -0.50
C ASN A 57 -6.56 -13.39 -1.40
N MET A 58 -6.20 -12.12 -1.16
CA MET A 58 -6.58 -10.99 -2.00
C MET A 58 -5.71 -10.84 -3.27
N GLY A 59 -4.81 -11.77 -3.55
CA GLY A 59 -3.97 -11.77 -4.76
C GLY A 59 -2.78 -10.81 -4.70
N ILE A 60 -2.39 -10.33 -3.52
CA ILE A 60 -1.20 -9.50 -3.35
C ILE A 60 0.02 -10.42 -3.32
N GLU A 61 0.92 -10.30 -4.32
CA GLU A 61 2.18 -11.04 -4.32
C GLU A 61 3.04 -10.64 -3.12
N ILE A 62 3.14 -11.53 -2.14
CA ILE A 62 3.78 -11.24 -0.87
C ILE A 62 5.31 -11.25 -0.95
N ASN A 63 5.90 -12.01 -1.87
CA ASN A 63 7.35 -12.26 -1.91
C ASN A 63 8.19 -10.98 -2.14
N ASN A 64 7.67 -10.01 -2.91
CA ASN A 64 8.35 -8.72 -3.12
C ASN A 64 8.02 -7.68 -2.04
N ASN A 65 7.11 -8.01 -1.13
CA ASN A 65 6.48 -7.12 -0.16
C ASN A 65 6.74 -7.52 1.29
N ILE A 66 7.38 -8.67 1.51
CA ILE A 66 7.81 -9.18 2.80
C ILE A 66 9.34 -9.20 2.87
N ILE A 67 9.82 -8.93 4.07
CA ILE A 67 11.18 -9.25 4.50
C ILE A 67 11.11 -9.91 5.88
N ARG A 68 12.21 -10.53 6.31
CA ARG A 68 12.33 -11.08 7.66
C ARG A 68 13.32 -10.24 8.44
N MET A 69 13.02 -9.99 9.71
CA MET A 69 13.92 -9.32 10.63
C MET A 69 15.24 -10.08 10.77
N ALA A 70 15.20 -11.42 10.71
CA ALA A 70 16.40 -12.25 10.73
C ALA A 70 17.38 -11.98 9.57
N ASP A 71 16.89 -11.40 8.46
CA ASP A 71 17.70 -11.06 7.29
C ASP A 71 18.23 -9.61 7.33
N LEU A 72 17.94 -8.89 8.41
CA LEU A 72 18.29 -7.49 8.61
C LEU A 72 19.31 -7.34 9.72
N TYR A 73 20.30 -6.46 9.54
CA TYR A 73 21.21 -6.05 10.59
C TYR A 73 21.00 -4.58 10.92
N ARG A 74 21.07 -4.25 12.21
CA ARG A 74 20.83 -2.88 12.70
C ARG A 74 22.04 -2.02 12.37
N ILE A 75 21.81 -0.85 11.77
CA ILE A 75 22.87 0.09 11.35
C ILE A 75 22.87 1.38 12.15
N ASP A 76 21.71 1.79 12.67
CA ASP A 76 21.61 3.02 13.46
C ASP A 76 20.39 2.99 14.40
N ASP A 77 20.57 3.64 15.53
CA ASP A 77 19.55 3.88 16.53
C ASP A 77 18.95 5.25 16.23
N LYS A 78 17.68 5.31 15.85
CA LYS A 78 17.07 6.61 15.61
C LYS A 78 17.04 7.43 16.91
N GLU A 79 17.57 8.66 16.84
CA GLU A 79 17.35 9.68 17.87
C GLU A 79 15.85 9.96 18.09
N LEU A 80 15.53 10.24 19.34
CA LEU A 80 14.22 10.51 19.94
C LEU A 80 13.19 11.21 19.01
N GLY A 81 12.03 10.58 18.84
CA GLY A 81 10.83 11.09 18.17
C GLY A 81 9.59 10.20 18.43
N CYS A 82 8.40 10.65 18.00
CA CYS A 82 7.07 10.09 18.39
C CYS A 82 6.85 8.59 18.15
N HIS A 83 7.64 7.93 17.30
CA HIS A 83 7.49 6.51 16.96
C HIS A 83 8.78 5.75 17.25
N LYS A 84 8.66 4.66 18.02
CA LYS A 84 9.74 3.70 18.28
C LYS A 84 10.18 3.06 16.96
N GLY A 85 11.48 2.99 16.70
CA GLY A 85 12.01 2.35 15.49
C GLY A 85 13.52 2.48 15.39
N SER A 86 14.13 1.80 14.42
CA SER A 86 15.57 1.88 14.16
C SER A 86 15.87 1.62 12.68
N PHE A 87 17.06 2.00 12.24
CA PHE A 87 17.50 1.74 10.88
C PHE A 87 18.20 0.38 10.81
N TYR A 88 17.88 -0.35 9.75
CA TYR A 88 18.43 -1.66 9.44
C TYR A 88 18.85 -1.69 7.97
N ALA A 89 19.78 -2.56 7.62
CA ALA A 89 20.12 -2.86 6.25
C ALA A 89 19.97 -4.36 5.98
N ASP A 90 19.65 -4.72 4.73
CA ASP A 90 19.72 -6.10 4.24
C ASP A 90 21.12 -6.42 3.69
N LYS A 91 21.35 -7.68 3.30
CA LYS A 91 22.62 -8.15 2.72
C LYS A 91 23.08 -7.43 1.45
N ASN A 92 22.21 -6.64 0.81
CA ASN A 92 22.51 -5.85 -0.37
C ASN A 92 22.69 -4.37 -0.01
N GLU A 93 22.88 -4.04 1.26
CA GLU A 93 23.02 -2.67 1.77
C GLU A 93 21.77 -1.81 1.52
N ILE A 94 20.59 -2.43 1.31
CA ILE A 94 19.35 -1.67 1.21
C ILE A 94 18.90 -1.30 2.62
N GLU A 95 18.84 -0.02 2.88
CA GLU A 95 18.45 0.51 4.18
C GLU A 95 16.92 0.63 4.33
N TYR A 96 16.44 0.30 5.52
CA TYR A 96 15.04 0.37 5.92
C TYR A 96 14.93 1.04 7.29
N PHE A 97 13.92 1.90 7.45
CA PHE A 97 13.44 2.30 8.76
C PHE A 97 12.39 1.29 9.23
N VAL A 98 12.71 0.54 10.28
CA VAL A 98 11.86 -0.52 10.83
C VAL A 98 11.16 -0.01 12.09
N LYS A 99 9.83 -0.12 12.12
CA LYS A 99 8.99 0.40 13.22
C LYS A 99 7.76 -0.48 13.47
N PRO A 100 7.16 -0.42 14.67
CA PRO A 100 5.82 -0.94 14.90
C PRO A 100 4.80 -0.15 14.07
N GLY A 101 3.88 -0.84 13.42
CA GLY A 101 2.88 -0.25 12.55
C GLY A 101 1.68 -1.16 12.34
N LYS A 102 0.51 -0.56 12.13
CA LYS A 102 -0.68 -1.32 11.71
C LYS A 102 -0.52 -1.65 10.24
N ILE A 103 -0.35 -2.93 9.91
CA ILE A 103 -0.11 -3.42 8.55
C ILE A 103 -1.10 -2.79 7.56
N LEU A 104 -2.42 -2.81 7.86
CA LEU A 104 -3.40 -2.21 6.97
C LEU A 104 -3.09 -0.74 6.63
N ARG A 105 -2.90 0.10 7.64
CA ARG A 105 -2.72 1.54 7.45
C ARG A 105 -1.42 1.85 6.73
N GLU A 106 -0.34 1.25 7.20
CA GLU A 106 1.01 1.59 6.75
C GLU A 106 1.34 0.92 5.42
N PHE A 107 1.09 -0.39 5.32
CA PHE A 107 1.41 -1.16 4.12
C PHE A 107 0.43 -0.86 2.99
N ILE A 108 -0.89 -0.91 3.21
CA ILE A 108 -1.85 -0.62 2.12
C ILE A 108 -1.83 0.85 1.75
N GLY A 109 -1.81 1.76 2.73
CA GLY A 109 -1.70 3.20 2.47
C GLY A 109 -0.43 3.54 1.68
N GLY A 110 0.73 3.02 2.10
CA GLY A 110 1.98 3.20 1.39
C GLY A 110 1.99 2.57 -0.01
N LYS A 111 1.36 1.40 -0.19
CA LYS A 111 1.25 0.73 -1.49
C LYS A 111 0.37 1.48 -2.48
N LEU A 112 -0.80 1.93 -2.04
CA LEU A 112 -1.70 2.73 -2.87
C LEU A 112 -1.04 4.05 -3.25
N LEU A 113 -0.37 4.72 -2.31
CA LEU A 113 0.34 5.96 -2.60
C LEU A 113 1.49 5.73 -3.57
N ASN A 114 2.31 4.69 -3.41
CA ASN A 114 3.35 4.33 -4.39
C ASN A 114 2.78 4.00 -5.78
N ARG A 115 1.55 3.49 -5.87
CA ARG A 115 0.93 3.17 -7.16
C ARG A 115 0.50 4.43 -7.92
N ILE A 116 0.07 5.46 -7.19
CA ILE A 116 -0.28 6.77 -7.75
C ILE A 116 0.99 7.58 -8.01
N LEU A 117 1.92 7.60 -7.05
CA LEU A 117 3.14 8.42 -7.03
C LEU A 117 4.38 7.58 -6.65
N PRO A 118 4.98 6.85 -7.60
CA PRO A 118 6.08 5.91 -7.33
C PRO A 118 7.35 6.56 -6.78
N GLN A 119 7.56 7.85 -7.04
CA GLN A 119 8.76 8.59 -6.62
C GLN A 119 8.55 9.38 -5.33
N ASN A 120 7.29 9.57 -4.90
CA ASN A 120 6.92 10.47 -3.82
C ASN A 120 6.60 9.74 -2.51
N SER A 121 6.74 8.41 -2.46
CA SER A 121 6.45 7.62 -1.27
C SER A 121 7.52 6.56 -1.01
N ALA A 122 7.81 6.30 0.27
CA ALA A 122 8.69 5.19 0.64
C ALA A 122 8.06 3.85 0.26
N ILE A 123 8.86 2.90 -0.23
CA ILE A 123 8.40 1.53 -0.46
C ILE A 123 8.27 0.84 0.90
N ILE A 124 7.05 0.44 1.25
CA ILE A 124 6.74 -0.25 2.51
C ILE A 124 6.75 -1.77 2.30
N LYS A 125 7.40 -2.49 3.22
CA LYS A 125 7.40 -3.94 3.33
C LYS A 125 6.93 -4.38 4.71
N VAL A 126 6.34 -5.57 4.79
CA VAL A 126 5.95 -6.20 6.07
C VAL A 126 7.11 -7.03 6.60
N ILE A 127 7.35 -6.99 7.91
CA ILE A 127 8.29 -7.90 8.58
C ILE A 127 7.52 -9.17 9.00
N GLN A 128 7.79 -10.31 8.37
CA GLN A 128 6.98 -11.52 8.55
C GLN A 128 7.15 -12.17 9.93
N ASP A 129 8.36 -12.20 10.45
CA ASP A 129 8.76 -12.87 11.69
C ASP A 129 8.68 -11.96 12.92
N GLN A 130 8.09 -10.77 12.78
CA GLN A 130 7.85 -9.83 13.87
C GLN A 130 6.42 -9.28 13.81
N LYS A 131 5.69 -9.40 14.93
CA LYS A 131 4.28 -9.02 14.98
C LYS A 131 4.12 -7.50 14.85
N PHE A 132 3.26 -7.07 13.91
CA PHE A 132 2.93 -5.65 13.67
C PHE A 132 4.14 -4.76 13.36
N MET A 133 5.13 -5.30 12.65
CA MET A 133 6.31 -4.55 12.24
C MET A 133 6.31 -4.33 10.73
N ILE A 134 6.72 -3.13 10.34
CA ILE A 134 6.91 -2.75 8.95
C ILE A 134 8.29 -2.15 8.73
N ALA A 135 8.75 -2.24 7.49
CA ALA A 135 10.00 -1.67 7.02
C ALA A 135 9.70 -0.67 5.89
N SER A 136 10.05 0.58 6.12
CA SER A 136 9.97 1.63 5.10
C SER A 136 11.34 1.77 4.47
N LYS A 137 11.49 1.44 3.19
CA LYS A 137 12.77 1.61 2.48
C LYS A 137 13.21 3.07 2.60
N ARG A 138 14.47 3.29 3.00
CA ARG A 138 15.04 4.64 3.08
C ARG A 138 15.01 5.25 1.68
N ILE A 139 14.58 6.51 1.63
CA ILE A 139 14.63 7.31 0.41
C ILE A 139 15.96 8.05 0.41
N ASN A 140 16.75 7.83 -0.64
CA ASN A 140 18.06 8.46 -0.78
C ASN A 140 17.92 9.99 -0.87
N ASN A 141 18.81 10.72 -0.20
CA ASN A 141 18.81 12.18 -0.14
C ASN A 141 17.51 12.81 0.37
N PHE A 142 16.69 12.06 1.11
CA PHE A 142 15.50 12.60 1.75
C PHE A 142 15.87 13.60 2.84
N ILE A 143 15.31 14.80 2.74
CA ILE A 143 15.44 15.88 3.72
C ILE A 143 14.04 16.16 4.27
N ARG A 144 13.89 16.24 5.59
CA ARG A 144 12.56 16.53 6.17
C ARG A 144 12.20 17.98 5.94
N LEU A 145 10.90 18.28 5.79
CA LEU A 145 10.46 19.68 5.63
C LEU A 145 10.82 20.56 6.84
N LYS A 146 10.99 19.98 8.03
CA LYS A 146 11.45 20.72 9.23
C LYS A 146 12.91 21.18 9.15
N GLU A 147 13.71 20.58 8.28
CA GLU A 147 15.15 20.80 8.13
C GLU A 147 15.46 21.79 6.99
N ILE A 148 14.44 22.29 6.28
CA ILE A 148 14.58 23.21 5.15
C ILE A 148 13.99 24.55 5.53
N ASP A 149 14.75 25.60 5.27
CA ASP A 149 14.26 26.98 5.28
C ASP A 149 13.76 27.32 3.87
N PHE A 150 12.44 27.37 3.70
CA PHE A 150 11.83 27.65 2.40
C PHE A 150 11.87 29.15 2.15
N ASP A 151 12.83 29.62 1.36
CA ASP A 151 12.80 30.95 0.76
C ASP A 151 12.02 30.94 -0.57
N GLU A 152 11.76 32.13 -1.13
CA GLU A 152 10.96 32.31 -2.34
C GLU A 152 11.54 31.62 -3.60
N ASN A 153 12.80 31.19 -3.56
CA ASN A 153 13.48 30.56 -4.70
C ASN A 153 13.35 29.03 -4.70
N ILE A 154 12.92 28.42 -3.59
CA ILE A 154 12.77 26.98 -3.46
C ILE A 154 11.40 26.54 -3.98
N LYS A 155 11.41 25.57 -4.90
CA LYS A 155 10.20 25.00 -5.49
C LYS A 155 10.05 23.52 -5.12
N LEU A 156 8.92 23.19 -4.49
CA LEU A 156 8.48 21.81 -4.30
C LEU A 156 7.73 21.32 -5.55
N VAL A 157 8.38 20.44 -6.30
CA VAL A 157 7.79 19.73 -7.43
C VAL A 157 6.85 18.65 -6.90
N ASP A 158 5.68 18.53 -7.53
CA ASP A 158 4.63 17.55 -7.22
C ASP A 158 4.00 17.64 -5.82
N GLU A 159 4.20 18.75 -5.09
CA GLU A 159 3.54 18.97 -3.79
C GLU A 159 2.00 18.89 -3.91
N VAL A 160 1.43 19.61 -4.87
CA VAL A 160 -0.03 19.61 -5.12
C VAL A 160 -0.53 18.21 -5.49
N ILE A 161 0.24 17.46 -6.28
CA ILE A 161 -0.16 16.11 -6.70
C ILE A 161 -0.09 15.15 -5.50
N LEU A 162 0.94 15.27 -4.66
CA LEU A 162 1.07 14.51 -3.43
C LEU A 162 -0.09 14.79 -2.47
N ASP A 163 -0.47 16.05 -2.29
CA ASP A 163 -1.62 16.45 -1.47
C ASP A 163 -2.94 15.84 -1.99
N ILE A 164 -3.21 15.92 -3.29
CA ILE A 164 -4.41 15.33 -3.90
C ILE A 164 -4.43 13.81 -3.70
N ALA A 165 -3.29 13.14 -3.90
CA ALA A 165 -3.19 11.69 -3.70
C ALA A 165 -3.41 11.30 -2.23
N MET A 166 -2.88 12.08 -1.29
CA MET A 166 -3.10 11.87 0.15
C MET A 166 -4.56 12.07 0.54
N ASP A 167 -5.24 13.10 0.00
CA ASP A 167 -6.66 13.32 0.24
C ASP A 167 -7.52 12.20 -0.32
N PHE A 168 -7.23 11.76 -1.55
CA PHE A 168 -7.92 10.63 -2.17
C PHE A 168 -7.81 9.34 -1.34
N LEU A 169 -6.66 9.12 -0.69
CA LEU A 169 -6.40 7.95 0.15
C LEU A 169 -6.80 8.12 1.63
N GLY A 170 -7.33 9.30 2.02
CA GLY A 170 -7.68 9.60 3.40
C GLY A 170 -6.48 9.68 4.36
N ILE A 171 -5.30 10.03 3.84
CA ILE A 171 -4.05 10.12 4.61
C ILE A 171 -3.92 11.54 5.17
N ILE A 172 -4.35 11.70 6.43
CA ILE A 172 -4.43 13.02 7.09
C ILE A 172 -3.15 13.47 7.80
N ASP A 173 -2.19 12.57 8.03
CA ASP A 173 -0.95 12.93 8.74
C ASP A 173 0.05 13.61 7.78
N ARG A 174 -0.01 14.93 7.77
CA ARG A 174 0.86 15.81 6.97
C ARG A 174 1.94 16.49 7.81
N SER A 175 2.36 15.86 8.92
CA SER A 175 3.35 16.48 9.79
C SER A 175 4.68 16.70 9.06
N LYS A 176 5.38 17.82 9.34
CA LYS A 176 6.73 18.11 8.81
C LYS A 176 7.80 17.06 9.16
N ARG A 177 7.44 16.05 9.96
CA ARG A 177 8.27 14.89 10.33
C ARG A 177 8.11 13.72 9.35
N ASN A 178 6.93 13.59 8.74
CA ASN A 178 6.56 12.53 7.80
C ASN A 178 6.59 13.01 6.34
N MET A 179 6.52 14.33 6.14
CA MET A 179 6.74 15.01 4.88
C MET A 179 8.20 15.47 4.76
N GLY A 180 8.73 15.43 3.55
CA GLY A 180 10.05 15.92 3.20
C GLY A 180 10.18 16.08 1.70
N CYS A 181 11.42 16.09 1.23
CA CYS A 181 11.69 16.20 -0.19
C CYS A 181 13.03 15.58 -0.59
N ILE A 182 13.23 15.40 -1.89
CA ILE A 182 14.49 14.95 -2.51
C ILE A 182 15.00 16.09 -3.40
N PRO A 183 16.26 16.53 -3.27
CA PRO A 183 16.83 17.53 -4.17
C PRO A 183 16.90 17.01 -5.61
N LEU A 184 16.37 17.78 -6.56
CA LEU A 184 16.47 17.52 -8.00
C LEU A 184 17.56 18.39 -8.64
N ASN A 185 17.64 19.65 -8.23
CA ASN A 185 18.69 20.62 -8.57
C ASN A 185 18.69 21.75 -7.52
N ASN A 186 19.52 22.79 -7.71
CA ASN A 186 19.78 23.83 -6.70
C ASN A 186 18.52 24.41 -6.03
N ASN A 187 17.42 24.55 -6.79
CA ASN A 187 16.21 25.21 -6.32
C ASN A 187 14.95 24.34 -6.43
N ASN A 188 15.04 23.14 -7.01
CA ASN A 188 13.89 22.26 -7.17
C ASN A 188 14.05 21.00 -6.32
N TYR A 189 12.99 20.67 -5.59
CA TYR A 189 12.93 19.53 -4.70
C TYR A 189 11.65 18.76 -4.98
N LEU A 190 11.74 17.44 -5.12
CA LEU A 190 10.56 16.59 -5.26
C LEU A 190 9.89 16.42 -3.89
N ALA A 191 8.60 16.71 -3.76
CA ALA A 191 7.85 16.49 -2.52
C ALA A 191 7.66 14.99 -2.24
N VAL A 192 7.92 14.54 -1.02
CA VAL A 192 7.94 13.12 -0.65
C VAL A 192 7.34 12.87 0.74
N ARG A 193 6.70 11.71 0.90
CA ARG A 193 6.21 11.17 2.18
C ARG A 193 6.91 9.86 2.55
N VAL A 194 7.33 9.72 3.81
CA VAL A 194 8.08 8.55 4.31
C VAL A 194 7.32 7.67 5.30
N ASP A 195 6.09 8.03 5.65
CA ASP A 195 5.27 7.38 6.68
C ASP A 195 3.78 7.46 6.33
#